data_AF-A0A951PWD9-F1
#
_entry.id   AF-A0A951PWD9-F1
#
_cell.length_a   1.000
_cell.length_b   1.000
_cell.length_c   1.000
_cell.angle_alpha   90.00
_cell.angle_beta   90.00
_cell.angle_gamma   90.00
#
_symmetry.space_group_name_H-M   'P 1'
#
loop_
_entity.id
_entity.type
_entity.pdbx_description
1 polymer ?
#
loop_
_entity_poly.entity_id
_entity_poly.type
_entity_poly.pdbx_seq_one_letter_code
_entity_poly.pdbx_strand_id
1 'polypeptide(L)' 'EQIVIPKGIPVELLPRCAKVRSMQHELVERYRLKSQSFGEEPLRRLRIYPA' A
#
# COMPACT_ATOMS: atom_id res chain seq x y z
N GLU A 1 14.99 -1.43 -6.51
CA GLU A 1 13.69 -1.44 -5.80
C GLU A 1 13.85 -0.71 -4.47
N GLN A 2 13.06 0.31 -4.19
CA GLN A 2 13.25 1.15 -3.01
C GLN A 2 12.47 0.56 -1.83
N ILE A 3 13.19 -0.10 -0.91
CA ILE A 3 12.62 -0.69 0.31
C ILE A 3 12.35 0.46 1.29
N VAL A 4 11.09 0.86 1.41
CA VAL A 4 10.66 2.07 2.14
C VAL A 4 10.50 1.85 3.67
N ILE A 5 10.91 0.68 4.18
CA ILE A 5 10.51 0.18 5.51
C ILE A 5 11.63 0.25 6.58
N PRO A 6 12.27 1.40 6.85
CA PRO A 6 12.88 1.56 8.18
C PRO A 6 12.49 2.84 8.93
N LYS A 7 11.68 3.74 8.36
CA LYS A 7 11.44 5.06 8.98
C LYS A 7 10.16 5.22 9.80
N GLY A 8 9.32 4.20 9.91
CA GLY A 8 8.04 4.35 10.62
C GLY A 8 7.09 5.38 9.97
N ILE A 9 7.34 5.74 8.70
CA ILE A 9 6.51 6.69 7.96
C ILE A 9 5.49 5.90 7.13
N PRO A 10 4.21 6.26 7.15
CA PRO A 10 3.22 5.67 6.25
C PRO A 10 3.57 6.00 4.79
N VAL A 11 3.58 4.97 3.96
CA VAL A 11 3.98 5.07 2.55
C VAL A 11 2.72 5.06 1.70
N GLU A 12 2.53 6.12 0.92
CA GLU A 12 1.47 6.17 -0.07
C GLU A 12 2.00 5.70 -1.43
N LEU A 13 1.42 4.62 -1.93
CA LEU A 13 1.72 4.11 -3.26
C LEU A 13 0.94 4.90 -4.32
N LEU A 14 1.47 4.93 -5.53
CA LEU A 14 0.80 5.54 -6.68
C LEU A 14 -0.57 4.87 -6.94
N PRO A 15 -1.55 5.60 -7.50
CA PRO A 15 -2.80 5.01 -7.93
C PRO A 15 -2.57 3.86 -8.91
N ARG A 16 -3.21 2.72 -8.64
CA ARG A 16 -3.11 1.51 -9.47
C ARG A 16 -4.49 0.89 -9.62
N CYS A 17 -4.63 0.03 -10.65
CA CYS A 17 -5.86 -0.71 -10.89
C CYS A 17 -6.16 -1.70 -9.75
N ALA A 18 -7.44 -2.08 -9.64
CA ALA A 18 -7.93 -2.94 -8.55
C ALA A 18 -7.15 -4.26 -8.40
N LYS A 19 -6.74 -4.88 -9.51
CA LYS A 19 -5.95 -6.12 -9.50
C LYS A 19 -4.59 -5.94 -8.82
N VAL A 20 -3.84 -4.90 -9.21
CA VAL A 20 -2.52 -4.60 -8.60
C VAL A 20 -2.67 -4.23 -7.13
N ARG A 21 -3.70 -3.44 -6.79
CA ARG A 21 -3.96 -3.05 -5.40
C ARG A 21 -4.32 -4.25 -4.51
N SER A 22 -5.05 -5.23 -5.03
CA SER A 22 -5.33 -6.49 -4.31
C SER A 22 -4.05 -7.28 -4.02
N MET A 23 -3.17 -7.43 -5.01
CA MET A 23 -1.87 -8.09 -4.81
C MET A 23 -0.99 -7.34 -3.80
N GLN A 24 -1.02 -6.00 -3.83
CA GLN A 24 -0.29 -5.18 -2.86
C GLN A 24 -0.83 -5.35 -1.43
N HIS A 25 -2.15 -5.42 -1.25
CA HIS A 25 -2.76 -5.75 0.05
C HIS A 25 -2.28 -7.09 0.59
N GLU A 26 -2.27 -8.14 -0.24
CA GLU A 26 -1.79 -9.47 0.14
C GLU A 26 -0.31 -9.47 0.55
N LEU A 27 0.53 -8.69 -0.13
CA LEU A 27 1.93 -8.50 0.26
C LEU A 27 2.04 -7.80 1.61
N VAL A 28 1.29 -6.71 1.82
CA VAL A 28 1.28 -5.95 3.07
C VAL A 28 0.89 -6.84 4.26
N GLU A 29 -0.18 -7.62 4.12
CA GLU A 29 -0.63 -8.55 5.16
C GLU A 29 0.45 -9.60 5.48
N ARG A 30 1.13 -10.14 4.46
CA ARG A 30 2.25 -11.08 4.65
C ARG A 30 3.41 -10.46 5.43
N TYR A 31 3.69 -9.19 5.23
CA TYR A 31 4.69 -8.45 6.00
C TYR A 31 4.18 -7.99 7.39
N ARG A 32 2.96 -8.39 7.80
CA ARG A 32 2.29 -7.97 9.05
C ARG A 32 2.17 -6.45 9.17
N LEU A 33 2.09 -5.75 8.04
CA LEU A 33 1.88 -4.31 7.99
C LEU A 33 0.38 -4.04 7.85
N LYS A 34 -0.06 -2.82 8.22
CA LYS A 34 -1.43 -2.38 7.97
C LYS A 34 -1.47 -1.64 6.64
N SER A 35 -2.54 -1.79 5.86
CA SER A 35 -2.76 -0.93 4.70
C SER A 35 -4.22 -0.55 4.52
N GLN A 36 -4.45 0.59 3.86
CA GLN A 36 -5.77 1.13 3.61
C GLN A 36 -5.83 1.82 2.25
N SER A 37 -6.93 1.61 1.52
CA SER A 37 -7.12 2.20 0.20
C SER A 37 -7.83 3.55 0.32
N PHE A 38 -7.33 4.58 -0.37
CA PHE A 38 -7.87 5.94 -0.36
C PHE A 38 -8.23 6.42 -1.76
N GLY A 39 -9.28 7.23 -1.88
CA GLY A 39 -9.77 7.78 -3.14
C GLY A 39 -10.68 6.83 -3.93
N GLU A 40 -11.13 7.29 -5.09
CA GLU A 40 -12.03 6.59 -6.01
C GLU A 40 -11.31 6.15 -7.28
N GLU A 41 -11.81 5.11 -7.94
CA GLU A 41 -11.28 4.65 -9.22
C GLU A 41 -11.36 5.76 -10.29
N PRO A 42 -10.33 5.96 -11.13
CA PRO A 42 -9.08 5.19 -11.24
C PRO A 42 -7.94 5.68 -10.34
N LEU A 43 -8.15 6.77 -9.60
CA LEU A 43 -7.14 7.42 -8.76
C LEU A 43 -7.02 6.82 -7.35
N ARG A 44 -7.65 5.66 -7.12
CA ARG A 44 -7.62 4.96 -5.85
C ARG A 44 -6.23 4.38 -5.57
N ARG A 45 -5.66 4.81 -4.45
CA ARG A 45 -4.29 4.56 -4.03
C ARG A 45 -4.24 3.74 -2.75
N LEU A 46 -3.12 3.05 -2.53
CA LEU A 46 -2.89 2.25 -1.33
C LEU A 46 -1.94 3.00 -0.40
N ARG A 47 -2.32 3.16 0.87
CA ARG A 47 -1.43 3.67 1.92
C ARG A 47 -1.07 2.53 2.86
N ILE A 48 0.22 2.31 3.05
CA ILE A 48 0.78 1.29 3.93
C ILE A 48 1.26 1.98 5.21
N TYR A 49 0.93 1.41 6.35
CA TYR A 49 1.31 1.86 7.67
C TYR A 49 2.35 0.89 8.25
N PRO A 50 3.45 1.42 8.82
CA PRO A 50 4.38 0.62 9.61
C PRO A 50 3.68 0.08 10.86
N ALA A 51 4.17 -1.06 11.36
CA ALA A 51 3.74 -1.64 12.62
C ALA A 51 4.17 -0.78 13.82
#